data_AF-R6WBY3-F1
#
_entry.id   AF-R6WBY3-F1
#
_cell.length_a   1.000
_cell.length_b   1.000
_cell.length_c   1.000
_cell.angle_alpha   90.00
_cell.angle_beta   90.00
_cell.angle_gamma   90.00
#
_symmetry.space_group_name_H-M   'P 1'
#
loop_
_entity.id
_entity.type
_entity.pdbx_description
1 polymer ?
#
loop_
_entity_poly.entity_id
_entity_poly.type
_entity_poly.pdbx_seq_one_letter_code
_entity_poly.pdbx_strand_id
1 'polypeptide(L)' 'MIIATNSSLEGETTAMYISKLIKPIGVKVSRIASGVPVGGDLEYIDEVTLLRALEGRTQL' A
#
# COMPACT_ATOMS: atom_id res chain seq x y z
N MET A 1 -1.75 12.93 6.92
CA MET A 1 -1.58 11.70 7.73
C MET A 1 -1.05 10.58 6.85
N ILE A 2 -0.06 9.84 7.35
CA ILE A 2 0.51 8.67 6.67
C ILE A 2 0.10 7.44 7.45
N ILE A 3 -0.52 6.46 6.78
CA ILE A 3 -0.82 5.15 7.34
C ILE A 3 0.31 4.20 6.95
N ALA A 4 0.94 3.60 7.95
CA ALA A 4 2.06 2.67 7.80
C ALA A 4 1.78 1.35 8.54
N THR A 5 0.53 0.88 8.50
CA THR A 5 0.18 -0.47 8.96
C THR A 5 0.77 -1.51 8.00
N ASN A 6 1.02 -2.71 8.51
CA ASN A 6 1.52 -3.84 7.72
C ASN A 6 0.69 -4.05 6.44
N SER A 7 1.33 -4.56 5.38
CA SER A 7 0.66 -4.87 4.11
C SER A 7 -0.08 -6.22 4.12
N SER A 8 -0.45 -6.72 5.31
CA SER A 8 -1.34 -7.87 5.49
C SER A 8 -2.80 -7.47 5.31
N LEU A 9 -3.69 -8.48 5.21
CA LEU A 9 -5.13 -8.28 5.09
C LEU A 9 -5.71 -7.46 6.26
N GLU A 10 -5.27 -7.75 7.48
CA GLU A 10 -5.70 -7.04 8.68
C GLU A 10 -5.21 -5.59 8.62
N GLY A 11 -3.94 -5.39 8.28
CA GLY A 11 -3.36 -4.06 8.16
C GLY A 11 -4.02 -3.21 7.07
N GLU A 12 -4.45 -3.83 5.97
CA GLU A 12 -5.29 -3.21 4.93
C GLU A 12 -6.66 -2.82 5.43
N THR A 13 -7.34 -3.72 6.12
CA THR A 13 -8.65 -3.47 6.70
C THR A 13 -8.60 -2.33 7.71
N THR A 14 -7.58 -2.33 8.57
CA THR A 14 -7.33 -1.23 9.53
C THR A 14 -7.03 0.08 8.82
N ALA A 15 -6.19 0.09 7.79
CA ALA A 15 -5.88 1.30 7.03
C ALA A 15 -7.13 1.91 6.37
N MET A 16 -7.96 1.07 5.75
CA MET A 16 -9.22 1.51 5.15
C MET A 16 -10.18 2.05 6.19
N TYR A 17 -10.27 1.40 7.35
CA TYR A 17 -11.12 1.85 8.45
C TYR A 17 -10.69 3.23 8.97
N ILE A 18 -9.41 3.42 9.26
CA ILE A 18 -8.85 4.71 9.71
C ILE A 18 -9.07 5.79 8.64
N SER A 19 -8.85 5.48 7.37
CA SER A 19 -9.08 6.42 6.26
C SER A 19 -10.53 6.91 6.20
N LYS A 20 -11.51 6.00 6.39
CA LYS A 20 -12.93 6.36 6.43
C LYS A 20 -13.28 7.26 7.63
N LEU A 21 -12.71 6.99 8.81
CA LEU A 21 -12.95 7.79 10.00
C LEU A 21 -12.42 9.23 9.88
N ILE A 22 -11.30 9.41 9.16
CA ILE A 22 -10.59 10.69 9.09
C ILE A 22 -11.04 11.54 7.90
N LYS A 23 -11.70 10.93 6.91
CA LYS A 23 -12.24 11.62 5.74
C LYS A 23 -13.05 12.91 6.07
N PRO A 24 -13.89 12.97 7.12
CA PRO A 24 -14.65 14.18 7.46
C PRO A 24 -13.79 15.35 7.96
N ILE A 25 -12.57 15.08 8.44
CA ILE A 25 -11.68 16.10 9.01
C ILE A 25 -10.96 16.90 7.90
N GLY A 26 -11.07 16.48 6.63
CA GLY A 26 -10.48 17.17 5.49
C GLY A 26 -8.95 17.06 5.39
N VAL A 27 -8.34 16.15 6.16
CA VAL A 27 -6.89 15.91 6.12
C VAL A 27 -6.55 14.95 4.99
N LYS A 28 -5.48 15.25 4.25
CA LYS A 28 -4.93 14.32 3.24
C LYS A 28 -4.42 13.05 3.92
N VAL A 29 -5.02 11.92 3.58
CA VAL A 29 -4.59 10.59 4.01
C VAL A 29 -3.81 9.94 2.87
N SER A 30 -2.68 9.32 3.20
CA SER A 30 -1.84 8.57 2.26
C SER A 30 -1.35 7.30 2.94
N ARG A 31 -0.94 6.31 2.14
CA ARG A 31 -0.37 5.05 2.62
C ARG A 31 0.98 4.83 1.98
N ILE A 32 1.88 4.18 2.70
CA ILE A 32 3.15 3.72 2.14
C ILE A 32 2.89 2.79 0.94
N ALA A 33 3.74 2.91 -0.09
CA ALA A 33 3.64 2.04 -1.25
C ALA A 33 3.86 0.58 -0.87
N SER A 34 3.26 -0.34 -1.62
CA SER A 34 3.47 -1.78 -1.51
C SER A 34 3.80 -2.32 -2.90
N GLY A 35 4.81 -3.17 -3.00
CA GLY A 35 5.30 -3.69 -4.27
C GLY A 35 6.70 -4.25 -4.15
N VAL A 36 7.41 -4.33 -5.28
CA VAL A 36 8.74 -4.92 -5.38
C VAL A 36 9.77 -4.12 -4.56
N PRO A 37 10.54 -4.77 -3.66
CA PRO A 37 11.63 -4.10 -2.96
C PRO A 37 12.79 -3.77 -3.89
N VAL A 38 13.52 -2.71 -3.57
CA VAL A 38 14.75 -2.36 -4.31
C VAL A 38 15.78 -3.47 -4.14
N GLY A 39 16.37 -3.91 -5.25
CA GLY A 39 17.36 -4.99 -5.26
C GLY A 39 16.75 -6.39 -5.18
N GLY A 40 15.41 -6.53 -5.21
CA GLY A 40 14.74 -7.82 -5.35
C GLY A 40 14.74 -8.28 -6.81
N ASP A 41 15.14 -9.53 -7.02
CA ASP A 41 15.08 -10.19 -8.33
C ASP A 41 13.66 -10.68 -8.61
N LEU A 42 13.08 -10.28 -9.75
CA LEU A 42 11.68 -10.51 -10.11
C LEU A 42 11.27 -12.00 -10.06
N GLU A 43 12.20 -12.90 -10.37
CA GLU A 43 11.99 -14.36 -10.39
C GLU A 43 11.68 -14.94 -9.00
N TYR A 44 12.08 -14.25 -7.92
CA TYR A 44 11.87 -14.70 -6.55
C TYR A 44 10.75 -13.93 -5.82
N ILE A 45 9.99 -13.09 -6.55
CA ILE A 45 8.90 -12.31 -5.99
C ILE A 45 7.59 -13.08 -6.15
N ASP A 46 6.80 -13.11 -5.08
CA ASP A 46 5.47 -13.71 -5.11
C ASP A 46 4.49 -12.93 -6.00
N GLU A 47 3.50 -13.64 -6.53
CA GLU A 47 2.51 -13.08 -7.46
C GLU A 47 1.73 -11.90 -6.87
N VAL A 48 1.45 -11.91 -5.56
CA VAL A 48 0.68 -10.84 -4.89
C VAL A 48 1.49 -9.55 -4.83
N THR A 49 2.78 -9.65 -4.52
CA THR A 49 3.70 -8.49 -4.54
C THR A 49 3.87 -7.94 -5.96
N LEU A 50 3.96 -8.80 -6.97
CA LEU A 50 4.02 -8.38 -8.38
C LEU A 50 2.74 -7.67 -8.82
N LEU A 51 1.57 -8.23 -8.49
CA LEU A 51 0.27 -7.64 -8.79
C LEU A 51 0.17 -6.22 -8.19
N ARG A 52 0.53 -6.06 -6.92
CA ARG A 52 0.52 -4.76 -6.24
C ARG A 52 1.47 -3.75 -6.90
N ALA A 53 2.66 -4.19 -7.32
CA ALA A 53 3.61 -3.33 -8.02
C ALA A 53 3.07 -2.86 -9.39
N LEU A 54 2.38 -3.75 -10.11
CA LEU A 54 1.75 -3.43 -11.39
C LEU A 54 0.56 -2.47 -11.23
N GLU A 55 -0.30 -2.71 -10.25
CA GLU A 55 -1.42 -1.81 -9.93
C GLU A 55 -0.93 -0.41 -9.50
N GLY A 56 0.12 -0.37 -8.68
CA GLY A 56 0.72 0.86 -8.16
C GLY A 56 1.75 1.52 -9.08
N ARG A 57 1.99 1.01 -10.30
CA ARG A 57 2.99 1.57 -11.22
C ARG A 57 2.65 3.02 -11.57
N THR A 58 3.69 3.84 -11.70
CA THR A 58 3.56 5.26 -12.06
C THR A 58 4.15 5.50 -13.46
N GLN A 59 3.64 6.52 -14.15
CA GLN A 59 4.25 7.01 -15.38
C GLN A 59 5.48 7.85 -15.03
N LEU A 60 6.45 7.89 -15.96
CA LEU A 60 7.62 8.76 -15.88
C LEU A 60 7.30 10.15 -16.43
#